data_AF-A0A1V6KCF4-F1
#
_entry.id   AF-A0A1V6KCF4-F1
#
_cell.length_a   1.000
_cell.length_b   1.000
_cell.length_c   1.000
_cell.angle_alpha   90.00
_cell.angle_beta   90.00
_cell.angle_gamma   90.00
#
_symmetry.space_group_name_H-M   'P 1'
#
loop_
_entity.id
_entity.type
_entity.pdbx_description
1 polymer ?
#
loop_
_entity_poly.entity_id
_entity_poly.type
_entity_poly.pdbx_seq_one_letter_code
_entity_poly.pdbx_strand_id
1 'polypeptide(L)'
;MSYHGGFIGLIVASVIWCKIHKWNWFDWADLIAVSVPLGYTFGRLGNFINGELWGKVSTVPWAMVFPNAERFSAKEQWVQEIARKVGIRIVSMNDMVNLPRHPSQLYEALLEGIVLWLILWFFVRPRRSFRGQGVAVYSLGYGIARFFVEYFREPDSGLGYILALGDPDAPTALFASPFNFSMGQILSFIMIVGALIFLFYARKHFKIKPGEPIFIDASRVGKVDNSARVKSQGNTDGTSGGNNARSTKYDASSARKLRKKIKSGGER
;
A
#
# COMPACT_ATOMS: atom_id res chain seq x y z
N MET A 1 -10.76 -17.37 1.54
CA MET A 1 -10.81 -16.85 0.15
C MET A 1 -9.42 -16.92 -0.47
N SER A 2 -9.30 -17.20 -1.77
CA SER A 2 -7.99 -17.16 -2.45
C SER A 2 -7.58 -15.71 -2.69
N TYR A 3 -6.63 -15.22 -1.89
CA TYR A 3 -6.10 -13.86 -2.01
C TYR A 3 -5.50 -13.60 -3.40
N HIS A 4 -4.72 -14.55 -3.92
CA HIS A 4 -4.06 -14.42 -5.22
C HIS A 4 -5.06 -14.33 -6.38
N GLY A 5 -6.14 -15.12 -6.34
CA GLY A 5 -7.20 -15.05 -7.36
C GLY A 5 -7.92 -13.71 -7.37
N GLY A 6 -8.25 -13.19 -6.18
CA GLY A 6 -8.87 -11.86 -6.04
C GLY A 6 -7.97 -10.74 -6.56
N PHE A 7 -6.68 -10.78 -6.22
CA PHE A 7 -5.70 -9.79 -6.68
C PHE A 7 -5.52 -9.79 -8.20
N ILE A 8 -5.30 -10.96 -8.81
CA ILE A 8 -5.16 -11.10 -10.26
C ILE A 8 -6.44 -10.68 -10.97
N GLY A 9 -7.60 -11.12 -10.45
CA GLY A 9 -8.91 -10.75 -10.98
C GLY A 9 -9.11 -9.23 -11.01
N LEU A 10 -8.76 -8.52 -9.94
CA LEU A 10 -8.84 -7.05 -9.88
C LEU A 10 -7.94 -6.38 -10.91
N ILE A 11 -6.70 -6.85 -11.08
CA ILE A 11 -5.79 -6.31 -12.10
C ILE A 11 -6.36 -6.51 -13.50
N VAL A 12 -6.75 -7.75 -13.84
CA VAL A 12 -7.28 -8.08 -15.16
C VAL A 12 -8.56 -7.28 -15.45
N ALA A 13 -9.49 -7.21 -14.50
CA ALA A 13 -10.71 -6.42 -14.63
C ALA A 13 -10.41 -4.93 -14.84
N SER A 14 -9.47 -4.36 -14.08
CA SER A 14 -9.09 -2.95 -14.23
C SER A 14 -8.45 -2.65 -15.59
N VAL A 15 -7.63 -3.57 -16.13
CA VAL A 15 -7.01 -3.43 -17.46
C VAL A 15 -8.07 -3.50 -18.55
N ILE A 16 -8.97 -4.48 -18.49
CA ILE A 16 -10.08 -4.63 -19.45
C ILE A 16 -10.96 -3.37 -19.42
N TRP A 17 -11.34 -2.91 -18.23
CA TRP A 17 -12.16 -1.72 -18.06
C TRP A 17 -11.52 -0.47 -18.67
N CYS A 18 -10.22 -0.26 -18.40
CA CYS A 18 -9.49 0.87 -18.96
C CYS A 18 -9.36 0.79 -20.49
N LYS A 19 -9.18 -0.42 -21.05
CA LYS A 19 -9.14 -0.62 -22.50
C LYS A 19 -10.47 -0.29 -23.16
N ILE A 20 -11.59 -0.74 -22.59
CA ILE A 20 -12.94 -0.46 -23.09
C ILE A 20 -13.21 1.05 -23.11
N HIS A 21 -12.81 1.76 -22.05
CA HIS A 21 -13.07 3.19 -21.89
C HIS A 21 -11.98 4.10 -22.45
N LYS A 22 -10.94 3.54 -23.09
CA LYS A 22 -9.76 4.27 -23.61
C LYS A 22 -9.08 5.15 -22.53
N TRP A 23 -9.06 4.67 -21.29
CA TRP A 23 -8.41 5.34 -20.17
C TRP A 23 -6.98 4.84 -19.97
N ASN A 24 -6.12 5.70 -19.44
CA ASN A 24 -4.78 5.27 -19.06
C ASN A 24 -4.85 4.41 -17.80
N TRP A 25 -4.39 3.17 -17.90
CA TRP A 25 -4.43 2.23 -16.78
C TRP A 25 -3.62 2.71 -15.56
N PHE A 26 -2.49 3.40 -15.75
CA PHE A 26 -1.69 3.90 -14.62
C PHE A 26 -2.37 5.03 -13.84
N ASP A 27 -3.26 5.81 -14.48
CA ASP A 27 -4.06 6.81 -13.76
C ASP A 27 -5.14 6.13 -12.91
N TRP A 28 -5.71 5.04 -13.42
CA TRP A 28 -6.64 4.19 -12.68
C TRP A 28 -5.96 3.47 -11.52
N ALA A 29 -4.78 2.89 -11.77
CA ALA A 29 -3.98 2.19 -10.77
C ALA A 29 -3.54 3.15 -9.65
N ASP A 30 -3.16 4.39 -9.96
CA ASP A 30 -2.85 5.41 -8.94
C ASP A 30 -4.07 5.76 -8.08
N LEU A 31 -5.29 5.74 -8.64
CA LEU A 31 -6.52 5.97 -7.89
C LEU A 31 -6.85 4.80 -6.96
N ILE A 32 -6.67 3.56 -7.45
CA ILE A 32 -6.79 2.34 -6.62
C ILE A 32 -5.77 2.39 -5.49
N ALA A 33 -4.50 2.67 -5.78
CA ALA A 33 -3.42 2.70 -4.81
C ALA A 33 -3.69 3.68 -3.65
N VAL A 34 -4.33 4.82 -3.91
CA VAL A 34 -4.73 5.77 -2.86
C VAL A 34 -5.86 5.21 -1.99
N SER A 35 -6.74 4.38 -2.54
CA SER A 35 -7.90 3.83 -1.83
C SER A 35 -7.59 2.54 -1.04
N VAL A 36 -6.64 1.73 -1.53
CA VAL A 36 -6.29 0.43 -0.95
C VAL A 36 -5.94 0.48 0.55
N PRO A 37 -5.13 1.44 1.06
CA PRO A 37 -4.78 1.46 2.48
C PRO A 37 -5.99 1.60 3.41
N LEU A 38 -7.05 2.32 3.01
CA LEU A 38 -8.27 2.39 3.82
C LEU A 38 -8.99 1.04 3.84
N GLY A 39 -9.13 0.37 2.69
CA GLY A 39 -9.69 -0.98 2.63
C GLY A 39 -8.90 -1.96 3.50
N TYR A 40 -7.57 -1.86 3.47
CA TYR A 40 -6.67 -2.64 4.30
C TYR A 40 -6.88 -2.38 5.80
N THR A 41 -7.04 -1.10 6.19
CA THR A 41 -7.33 -0.70 7.57
C THR A 41 -8.56 -1.44 8.10
N PHE A 42 -9.67 -1.40 7.36
CA PHE A 42 -10.90 -2.07 7.78
C PHE A 42 -10.76 -3.59 7.83
N GLY A 43 -10.03 -4.19 6.87
CA GLY A 43 -9.71 -5.62 6.92
C GLY A 43 -8.97 -5.99 8.22
N ARG A 44 -7.96 -5.22 8.59
CA ARG A 44 -7.16 -5.46 9.81
C ARG A 44 -7.91 -5.18 11.10
N LEU A 45 -8.80 -4.19 11.12
CA LEU A 45 -9.72 -4.00 12.23
C LEU A 45 -10.71 -5.18 12.36
N GLY A 46 -11.16 -5.73 11.24
CA GLY A 46 -11.94 -6.98 11.22
C GLY A 46 -11.17 -8.15 11.84
N ASN A 47 -9.90 -8.33 11.46
CA ASN A 47 -9.05 -9.37 12.07
C ASN A 47 -8.88 -9.17 13.58
N PHE A 48 -8.72 -7.91 14.01
CA PHE A 48 -8.61 -7.59 15.42
C PHE A 48 -9.88 -7.94 16.20
N ILE A 49 -11.05 -7.58 15.66
CA ILE A 49 -12.37 -7.88 16.27
C ILE A 49 -12.62 -9.39 16.31
N ASN A 50 -12.27 -10.11 15.24
CA ASN A 50 -12.37 -11.57 15.19
C ASN A 50 -11.34 -12.26 16.10
N GLY A 51 -10.33 -11.52 16.57
CA GLY A 51 -9.24 -12.03 17.37
C GLY A 51 -8.37 -13.02 16.61
N GLU A 52 -8.01 -12.73 15.36
CA GLU A 52 -7.16 -13.56 14.49
C GLU A 52 -5.94 -12.78 13.96
N LEU A 53 -4.88 -13.47 13.50
CA LEU A 53 -3.64 -12.86 12.98
C LEU A 53 -2.91 -11.97 14.00
N TRP A 54 -2.87 -12.41 15.25
CA TRP A 54 -2.13 -11.77 16.33
C TRP A 54 -0.62 -11.85 16.13
N GLY A 55 0.10 -11.07 16.93
CA GLY A 55 1.55 -11.01 16.90
C GLY A 55 2.24 -12.01 17.80
N LYS A 56 3.55 -11.83 17.91
CA LYS A 56 4.42 -12.57 18.82
C LYS A 56 4.05 -12.31 20.28
N VAL A 57 4.37 -13.27 21.13
CA VAL A 57 4.24 -13.17 22.58
C VAL A 57 5.10 -12.02 23.10
N SER A 58 4.55 -11.22 24.00
CA SER A 58 5.22 -10.02 24.51
C SER A 58 4.72 -9.62 25.90
N THR A 59 5.60 -9.00 26.68
CA THR A 59 5.30 -8.51 28.04
C THR A 59 5.08 -7.00 28.09
N VAL A 60 4.99 -6.32 26.94
CA VAL A 60 4.71 -4.88 26.89
C VAL A 60 3.32 -4.57 27.48
N PRO A 61 3.11 -3.36 28.06
CA PRO A 61 1.88 -3.08 28.81
C PRO A 61 0.60 -3.04 27.96
N TRP A 62 0.71 -2.93 26.64
CA TRP A 62 -0.43 -2.98 25.70
C TRP A 62 -0.55 -4.34 24.99
N ALA A 63 0.20 -5.36 25.41
CA ALA A 63 0.01 -6.71 24.91
C ALA A 63 -1.35 -7.26 25.39
N MET A 64 -2.00 -8.06 24.55
CA MET A 64 -3.35 -8.56 24.81
C MET A 64 -3.40 -10.08 24.73
N VAL A 65 -4.25 -10.66 25.57
CA VAL A 65 -4.53 -12.09 25.56
C VAL A 65 -5.70 -12.33 24.60
N PHE A 66 -5.43 -13.05 23.51
CA PHE A 66 -6.46 -13.42 22.53
C PHE A 66 -7.06 -14.78 22.91
N PRO A 67 -8.39 -14.92 23.12
CA PRO A 67 -8.99 -16.15 23.66
C PRO A 67 -8.70 -17.41 22.84
N ASN A 68 -8.66 -17.26 21.52
CA ASN A 68 -8.47 -18.35 20.55
C ASN A 68 -7.01 -18.53 20.13
N ALA A 69 -6.07 -17.82 20.76
CA ALA A 69 -4.66 -17.95 20.43
C ALA A 69 -4.08 -19.29 20.87
N GLU A 70 -3.04 -19.72 20.16
CA GLU A 70 -2.27 -20.90 20.53
C GLU A 70 -1.77 -20.74 21.97
N ARG A 71 -1.97 -21.81 22.75
CA ARG A 71 -1.51 -21.93 24.13
C ARG A 71 -0.23 -22.73 24.15
N PHE A 72 0.66 -22.38 25.06
CA PHE A 72 1.95 -23.03 25.19
C PHE A 72 2.01 -23.86 26.48
N SER A 73 2.78 -24.95 26.45
CA SER A 73 2.92 -25.81 27.63
C SER A 73 3.68 -25.09 28.74
N ALA A 74 3.18 -25.18 29.97
CA ALA A 74 3.87 -24.68 31.16
C ALA A 74 5.23 -25.35 31.42
N LYS A 75 5.55 -26.47 30.73
CA LYS A 75 6.87 -27.13 30.82
C LYS A 75 7.98 -26.29 30.20
N GLU A 76 7.65 -25.44 29.24
CA GLU A 76 8.61 -24.58 28.55
C GLU A 76 9.12 -23.47 29.47
N GLN A 77 10.43 -23.33 29.60
CA GLN A 77 11.04 -22.36 30.53
C GLN A 77 10.65 -20.91 30.19
N TRP A 78 10.62 -20.58 28.90
CA TRP A 78 10.27 -19.23 28.42
C TRP A 78 8.80 -18.88 28.73
N VAL A 79 7.89 -19.87 28.70
CA VAL A 79 6.48 -19.69 29.06
C VAL A 79 6.34 -19.34 30.53
N GLN A 80 7.07 -20.06 31.40
CA GLN A 80 7.07 -19.80 32.83
C GLN A 80 7.60 -18.41 33.16
N GLU A 81 8.67 -17.98 32.47
CA GLU A 81 9.25 -16.66 32.68
C GLU A 81 8.28 -15.53 32.31
N ILE A 82 7.63 -15.64 31.15
CA ILE A 82 6.67 -14.64 30.68
C ILE A 82 5.43 -14.63 31.57
N ALA A 83 4.89 -15.80 31.93
CA ALA A 83 3.75 -15.91 32.85
C ALA A 83 4.06 -15.23 34.19
N ARG A 84 5.26 -15.45 34.75
CA ARG A 84 5.70 -14.80 35.98
C ARG A 84 5.79 -13.28 35.84
N LYS A 85 6.36 -12.78 34.74
CA LYS A 85 6.49 -11.33 34.48
C LYS A 85 5.13 -10.63 34.37
N VAL A 86 4.14 -11.30 33.79
CA VAL A 86 2.79 -10.75 33.55
C VAL A 86 1.86 -11.00 34.74
N GLY A 87 2.25 -11.86 35.69
CA GLY A 87 1.44 -12.21 36.86
C GLY A 87 0.40 -13.30 36.59
N ILE A 88 0.58 -14.11 35.56
CA ILE A 88 -0.26 -15.28 35.28
C ILE A 88 0.16 -16.43 36.21
N ARG A 89 -0.80 -16.94 37.00
CA ARG A 89 -0.56 -18.06 37.92
C ARG A 89 -0.56 -19.38 37.14
N ILE A 90 0.51 -20.14 37.26
CA ILE A 90 0.62 -21.52 36.76
C ILE A 90 0.41 -22.44 37.95
N VAL A 91 -0.55 -23.36 37.87
CA VAL A 91 -0.90 -24.28 38.97
C VAL A 91 -0.23 -25.63 38.76
N SER A 92 -0.13 -26.08 37.51
CA SER A 92 0.47 -27.36 37.14
C SER A 92 1.38 -27.22 35.93
N MET A 93 2.43 -28.05 35.88
CA MET A 93 3.33 -28.14 34.72
C MET A 93 2.65 -28.78 33.49
N ASN A 94 1.46 -29.37 33.66
CA ASN A 94 0.66 -29.86 32.55
C ASN A 94 -0.32 -28.81 31.99
N ASP A 95 -0.33 -27.59 32.55
CA ASP A 95 -1.23 -26.53 32.09
C ASP A 95 -0.80 -25.98 30.72
N MET A 96 -1.80 -25.61 29.91
CA MET A 96 -1.61 -24.89 28.65
C MET A 96 -1.92 -23.41 28.88
N VAL A 97 -0.89 -22.58 28.82
CA VAL A 97 -0.94 -21.16 29.19
C VAL A 97 -1.18 -20.31 27.95
N ASN A 98 -2.20 -19.45 28.01
CA ASN A 98 -2.41 -18.42 27.01
C ASN A 98 -1.61 -17.17 27.39
N LEU A 99 -0.63 -16.80 26.57
CA LEU A 99 0.27 -15.69 26.83
C LEU A 99 -0.17 -14.42 26.08
N PRO A 100 0.10 -13.22 26.63
CA PRO A 100 -0.20 -11.97 25.96
C PRO A 100 0.67 -11.77 24.72
N ARG A 101 0.08 -11.18 23.69
CA ARG A 101 0.69 -11.01 22.37
C ARG A 101 0.56 -9.57 21.89
N HIS A 102 1.45 -9.18 20.99
CA HIS A 102 1.29 -7.90 20.29
C HIS A 102 0.01 -7.89 19.45
N PRO A 103 -0.81 -6.83 19.52
CA PRO A 103 -1.92 -6.64 18.58
C PRO A 103 -1.41 -6.14 17.22
N SER A 104 -0.65 -6.98 16.53
CA SER A 104 -0.04 -6.65 15.23
C SER A 104 -1.07 -6.15 14.22
N GLN A 105 -2.32 -6.60 14.28
CA GLN A 105 -3.39 -6.13 13.41
C GLN A 105 -3.61 -4.62 13.53
N LEU A 106 -3.48 -4.06 14.74
CA LEU A 106 -3.59 -2.61 14.95
C LEU A 106 -2.36 -1.87 14.41
N TYR A 107 -1.18 -2.48 14.49
CA TYR A 107 0.03 -1.92 13.90
C TYR A 107 -0.06 -1.91 12.37
N GLU A 108 -0.56 -3.00 11.77
CA GLU A 108 -0.82 -3.14 10.35
C GLU A 108 -1.88 -2.11 9.90
N ALA A 109 -3.00 -2.00 10.61
CA ALA A 109 -4.07 -1.04 10.32
C ALA A 109 -3.56 0.41 10.39
N LEU A 110 -2.68 0.72 11.34
CA LEU A 110 -2.10 2.05 11.49
C LEU A 110 -1.06 2.35 10.41
N LEU A 111 -0.03 1.51 10.26
CA LEU A 111 1.13 1.81 9.40
C LEU A 111 0.84 1.55 7.92
N GLU A 112 0.35 0.35 7.59
CA GLU A 112 0.04 -0.05 6.21
C GLU A 112 -1.30 0.53 5.73
N GLY A 113 -2.16 0.92 6.67
CA GLY A 113 -3.46 1.53 6.42
C GLY A 113 -3.46 3.05 6.54
N ILE A 114 -3.74 3.57 7.74
CA ILE A 114 -3.99 4.99 7.98
C ILE A 114 -2.80 5.88 7.59
N VAL A 115 -1.59 5.57 8.04
CA VAL A 115 -0.38 6.37 7.76
C VAL A 115 -0.09 6.38 6.28
N LEU A 116 -0.13 5.21 5.63
CA LEU A 116 0.10 5.12 4.19
C LEU A 116 -0.99 5.86 3.39
N TRP A 117 -2.25 5.78 3.82
CA TRP A 117 -3.34 6.57 3.25
C TRP A 117 -3.06 8.07 3.37
N LEU A 118 -2.68 8.57 4.55
CA LEU A 118 -2.38 9.98 4.76
C LEU A 118 -1.25 10.46 3.85
N ILE A 119 -0.19 9.66 3.70
CA ILE A 119 0.92 9.94 2.79
C ILE A 119 0.41 10.04 1.35
N LEU A 120 -0.35 9.04 0.89
CA LEU A 120 -0.84 9.01 -0.48
C LEU A 120 -1.85 10.13 -0.75
N TRP A 121 -2.76 10.41 0.18
CA TRP A 121 -3.84 11.37 0.03
C TRP A 121 -3.36 12.83 0.09
N PHE A 122 -2.53 13.17 1.08
CA PHE A 122 -2.11 14.56 1.31
C PHE A 122 -0.77 14.91 0.66
N PHE A 123 0.11 13.93 0.44
CA PHE A 123 1.43 14.18 -0.12
C PHE A 123 1.52 13.84 -1.60
N VAL A 124 1.15 12.61 -1.97
CA VAL A 124 1.33 12.10 -3.34
C VAL A 124 0.25 12.59 -4.28
N ARG A 125 -1.03 12.36 -3.97
CA ARG A 125 -2.18 12.73 -4.81
C ARG A 125 -2.14 14.18 -5.31
N PRO A 126 -1.93 15.21 -4.46
CA PRO A 126 -1.91 16.61 -4.93
C PRO A 126 -0.62 16.99 -5.67
N ARG A 127 0.45 16.19 -5.57
CA ARG A 127 1.77 16.48 -6.15
C ARG A 127 2.18 15.46 -7.23
N ARG A 128 1.22 14.74 -7.82
CA ARG A 128 1.50 13.79 -8.91
C ARG A 128 2.17 14.49 -10.09
N SER A 129 3.25 13.89 -10.58
CA SER A 129 4.12 14.40 -11.65
C SER A 129 4.27 13.44 -12.82
N PHE A 130 4.06 12.15 -12.59
CA PHE A 130 4.08 11.08 -13.59
C PHE A 130 3.00 10.05 -13.27
N ARG A 131 2.60 9.27 -14.28
CA ARG A 131 1.61 8.20 -14.11
C ARG A 131 2.26 6.99 -13.43
N GLY A 132 1.57 6.37 -12.48
CA GLY A 132 2.10 5.27 -11.66
C GLY A 132 2.81 5.74 -10.39
N GLN A 133 2.83 7.05 -10.10
CA GLN A 133 3.48 7.59 -8.90
C GLN A 133 2.79 7.14 -7.62
N GLY A 134 1.46 7.04 -7.62
CA GLY A 134 0.68 6.54 -6.48
C GLY A 134 0.98 5.07 -6.19
N VAL A 135 0.98 4.23 -7.23
CA VAL A 135 1.34 2.80 -7.12
C VAL A 135 2.77 2.64 -6.59
N ALA A 136 3.73 3.37 -7.16
CA ALA A 136 5.13 3.26 -6.75
C ALA A 136 5.33 3.63 -5.27
N VAL A 137 4.73 4.75 -4.82
CA VAL A 137 4.83 5.17 -3.41
C VAL A 137 4.04 4.24 -2.48
N TYR A 138 2.88 3.75 -2.92
CA TYR A 138 2.12 2.75 -2.16
C TYR A 138 2.95 1.48 -1.96
N SER A 139 3.48 0.88 -3.03
CA SER A 139 4.27 -0.36 -2.94
C SER A 139 5.53 -0.18 -2.10
N LEU A 140 6.20 0.97 -2.21
CA LEU A 140 7.36 1.30 -1.39
C LEU A 140 6.98 1.44 0.09
N GLY A 141 5.96 2.24 0.40
CA GLY A 141 5.53 2.49 1.77
C GLY A 141 4.95 1.25 2.45
N TYR A 142 4.14 0.48 1.72
CA TYR A 142 3.61 -0.80 2.19
C TYR A 142 4.74 -1.78 2.47
N GLY A 143 5.75 -1.89 1.59
CA GLY A 143 6.88 -2.79 1.81
C GLY A 143 7.73 -2.42 3.02
N ILE A 144 7.98 -1.12 3.21
CA ILE A 144 8.71 -0.64 4.40
C ILE A 144 7.91 -0.93 5.67
N ALA A 145 6.64 -0.55 5.71
CA ALA A 145 5.78 -0.79 6.87
C ALA A 145 5.69 -2.28 7.19
N ARG A 146 5.47 -3.12 6.17
CA ARG A 146 5.38 -4.56 6.30
C ARG A 146 6.65 -5.17 6.85
N PHE A 147 7.81 -4.76 6.34
CA PHE A 147 9.10 -5.24 6.83
C PHE A 147 9.29 -5.00 8.33
N PHE A 148 8.89 -3.83 8.82
CA PHE A 148 8.96 -3.49 10.25
C PHE A 148 7.91 -4.22 11.09
N VAL A 149 6.66 -4.29 10.63
CA VAL A 149 5.57 -4.91 11.40
C VAL A 149 5.78 -6.42 11.54
N GLU A 150 6.41 -7.04 10.55
CA GLU A 150 6.72 -8.47 10.55
C GLU A 150 7.63 -8.90 11.73
N TYR A 151 8.41 -7.99 12.32
CA TYR A 151 9.16 -8.28 13.55
C TYR A 151 8.25 -8.57 14.75
N PHE A 152 7.06 -7.96 14.78
CA PHE A 152 6.06 -8.12 15.83
C PHE A 152 5.01 -9.17 15.48
N ARG A 153 4.96 -9.63 14.22
CA ARG A 153 3.99 -10.61 13.73
C ARG A 153 4.51 -12.03 13.93
N GLU A 154 3.63 -12.94 14.32
CA GLU A 154 3.97 -14.37 14.33
C GLU A 154 4.02 -14.88 12.88
N PRO A 155 5.11 -15.53 12.44
CA PRO A 155 5.18 -16.10 11.09
C PRO A 155 4.13 -17.21 10.93
N ASP A 156 3.61 -17.37 9.72
CA ASP A 156 2.52 -18.32 9.46
C ASP A 156 2.92 -19.75 9.87
N SER A 157 1.98 -20.46 10.51
CA SER A 157 2.16 -21.80 11.06
C SER A 157 2.67 -22.77 9.98
N GLY A 158 3.90 -23.28 10.16
CA GLY A 158 4.53 -24.30 9.30
C GLY A 158 5.67 -23.81 8.41
N LEU A 159 5.91 -22.50 8.27
CA LEU A 159 7.00 -21.97 7.43
C LEU A 159 8.25 -21.52 8.19
N GLY A 160 8.17 -21.34 9.52
CA GLY A 160 9.31 -20.94 10.35
C GLY A 160 9.99 -19.64 9.89
N TYR A 161 11.25 -19.44 10.29
CA TYR A 161 12.12 -18.43 9.69
C TYR A 161 12.76 -19.01 8.42
N ILE A 162 12.75 -18.27 7.32
CA ILE A 162 13.36 -18.72 6.05
C ILE A 162 14.87 -18.51 6.08
N LEU A 163 15.31 -17.41 6.69
CA LEU A 163 16.73 -17.12 6.92
C LEU A 163 16.92 -16.90 8.41
N ALA A 164 17.32 -17.93 9.14
CA ALA A 164 17.62 -17.85 10.57
C ALA A 164 19.13 -17.63 10.80
N LEU A 165 19.63 -16.43 10.49
CA LEU A 165 21.06 -16.11 10.61
C LEU A 165 21.49 -15.79 12.06
N GLY A 166 20.54 -15.63 12.97
CA GLY A 166 20.79 -15.36 14.39
C GLY A 166 20.68 -16.62 15.24
N ASP A 167 19.45 -17.08 15.45
CA ASP A 167 19.16 -18.27 16.27
C ASP A 167 18.19 -19.19 15.50
N PRO A 168 18.67 -20.34 14.99
CA PRO A 168 17.86 -21.30 14.23
C PRO A 168 16.77 -22.00 15.05
N ASP A 169 16.99 -22.18 16.35
CA ASP A 169 16.13 -22.99 17.22
C ASP A 169 15.13 -22.13 18.03
N ALA A 170 15.19 -20.80 17.87
CA ALA A 170 14.35 -19.91 18.64
C ALA A 170 12.85 -20.05 18.31
N PRO A 171 11.97 -20.07 19.33
CA PRO A 171 10.53 -20.12 19.13
C PRO A 171 10.06 -18.98 18.20
N THR A 172 9.29 -19.32 17.17
CA THR A 172 8.67 -18.36 16.23
C THR A 172 7.71 -17.41 16.92
N ALA A 173 7.14 -17.84 18.05
CA ALA A 173 6.28 -17.05 18.94
C ALA A 173 7.02 -15.92 19.66
N LEU A 174 8.35 -15.90 19.65
CA LEU A 174 9.18 -14.89 20.32
C LEU A 174 9.99 -14.05 19.33
N PHE A 175 10.29 -12.82 19.73
CA PHE A 175 11.33 -12.04 19.07
C PHE A 175 12.69 -12.59 19.48
N ALA A 176 13.33 -13.33 18.58
CA ALA A 176 14.61 -13.99 18.83
C ALA A 176 15.81 -13.11 18.44
N SER A 177 15.84 -12.66 17.18
CA SER A 177 16.97 -11.91 16.63
C SER A 177 16.51 -11.02 15.46
N PRO A 178 17.11 -9.83 15.28
CA PRO A 178 16.87 -8.99 14.11
C PRO A 178 17.36 -9.64 12.80
N PHE A 179 18.23 -10.65 12.88
CA PHE A 179 18.80 -11.36 11.72
C PHE A 179 18.02 -12.61 11.31
N ASN A 180 16.90 -12.90 11.99
CA ASN A 180 15.98 -13.96 11.58
C ASN A 180 14.88 -13.37 10.69
N PHE A 181 14.93 -13.66 9.38
CA PHE A 181 13.99 -13.13 8.41
C PHE A 181 12.87 -14.12 8.08
N SER A 182 11.62 -13.63 8.13
CA SER A 182 10.44 -14.36 7.67
C SER A 182 10.24 -14.22 6.15
N MET A 183 9.35 -15.05 5.59
CA MET A 183 8.89 -14.89 4.20
C MET A 183 8.35 -13.48 3.93
N GLY A 184 7.60 -12.93 4.88
CA GLY A 184 7.04 -11.58 4.78
C GLY A 184 8.12 -10.51 4.61
N GLN A 185 9.23 -10.62 5.34
CA GLN A 185 10.36 -9.69 5.23
C GLN A 185 11.08 -9.80 3.89
N ILE A 186 11.33 -11.02 3.40
CA ILE A 186 11.99 -11.24 2.10
C ILE A 186 11.12 -10.68 0.96
N LEU A 187 9.83 -11.01 0.95
CA LEU A 187 8.90 -10.50 -0.06
C LEU A 187 8.77 -8.98 0.00
N SER A 188 8.75 -8.42 1.21
CA SER A 188 8.72 -6.97 1.42
C SER A 188 9.97 -6.30 0.87
N PHE A 189 11.15 -6.89 1.09
CA PHE A 189 12.40 -6.38 0.54
C PHE A 189 12.41 -6.38 -0.99
N ILE A 190 12.00 -7.48 -1.62
CA ILE A 190 11.88 -7.58 -3.08
C ILE A 190 10.92 -6.51 -3.62
N MET A 191 9.79 -6.31 -2.94
CA MET A 191 8.80 -5.30 -3.33
C MET A 191 9.33 -3.87 -3.16
N ILE A 192 10.11 -3.57 -2.11
CA ILE A 192 10.77 -2.28 -1.92
C ILE A 192 11.71 -2.00 -3.10
N VAL A 193 12.57 -2.97 -3.45
CA VAL A 193 13.52 -2.85 -4.57
C VAL A 193 12.76 -2.67 -5.88
N GLY A 194 11.74 -3.48 -6.14
CA GLY A 194 10.89 -3.37 -7.32
C GLY A 194 10.17 -2.02 -7.41
N ALA A 195 9.65 -1.52 -6.29
CA ALA A 195 8.99 -0.22 -6.21
C ALA A 195 9.95 0.93 -6.50
N LEU A 196 11.20 0.87 -6.01
CA LEU A 196 12.23 1.87 -6.31
C LEU A 196 12.60 1.86 -7.80
N ILE A 197 12.85 0.68 -8.38
CA ILE A 197 13.14 0.53 -9.81
C ILE A 197 12.00 1.13 -10.64
N PHE A 198 10.75 0.74 -10.31
CA PHE A 198 9.57 1.25 -11.00
C PHE A 198 9.41 2.76 -10.83
N LEU A 199 9.65 3.31 -9.62
CA LEU A 199 9.57 4.74 -9.34
C LEU A 199 10.53 5.54 -10.25
N PHE A 200 11.78 5.12 -10.35
CA PHE A 200 12.78 5.79 -11.18
C PHE A 200 12.47 5.65 -12.68
N TYR A 201 12.05 4.46 -13.10
CA TYR A 201 11.65 4.20 -14.48
C TYR A 201 10.42 5.02 -14.89
N ALA A 202 9.33 4.97 -14.12
CA ALA A 202 8.09 5.68 -14.38
C ALA A 202 8.28 7.20 -14.36
N ARG A 203 9.13 7.72 -13.45
CA ARG A 203 9.47 9.14 -13.42
C ARG A 203 10.16 9.62 -14.71
N LYS A 204 10.95 8.76 -15.36
CA LYS A 204 11.64 9.08 -16.61
C LYS A 204 10.71 8.96 -17.82
N HIS A 205 9.87 7.92 -17.86
CA HIS A 205 9.13 7.53 -19.07
C HIS A 205 7.65 7.93 -19.09
N PHE A 206 6.99 8.13 -17.93
CA PHE A 206 5.54 8.35 -17.83
C PHE A 206 5.15 9.74 -17.32
N LYS A 207 5.94 10.76 -17.67
CA LYS A 207 5.67 12.15 -17.30
C LYS A 207 4.31 12.61 -17.86
N ILE A 208 3.55 13.32 -17.03
CA ILE A 208 2.28 13.91 -17.44
C ILE A 208 2.57 15.17 -18.26
N LYS A 209 2.06 15.23 -19.50
CA LYS A 209 2.26 16.41 -20.37
C LYS A 209 1.40 17.59 -19.91
N PRO A 210 1.82 18.84 -20.14
CA PRO A 210 1.01 20.03 -19.84
C PRO A 210 -0.35 19.97 -20.54
N GLY A 211 -1.44 20.10 -19.79
CA GLY A 211 -2.81 20.07 -20.31
C GLY A 211 -3.44 18.68 -20.44
N GLU A 212 -2.69 17.59 -20.20
CA GLU A 212 -3.30 16.26 -20.08
C GLU A 212 -4.15 16.17 -18.79
N PRO A 213 -5.36 15.61 -18.88
CA PRO A 213 -6.20 15.40 -17.71
C PRO A 213 -5.49 14.43 -16.75
N ILE A 214 -5.36 14.85 -15.48
CA ILE A 214 -4.67 14.09 -14.42
C ILE A 214 -5.57 13.02 -13.80
N PHE A 215 -6.88 13.20 -13.97
CA PHE A 215 -7.92 12.24 -13.64
C PHE A 215 -8.82 12.10 -14.85
N ILE A 216 -9.47 10.95 -14.97
CA ILE A 216 -10.50 10.68 -15.96
C ILE A 216 -11.46 11.87 -16.00
N ASP A 217 -11.36 12.67 -17.05
CA ASP A 217 -12.29 13.77 -17.28
C ASP A 217 -13.55 13.17 -17.90
N ALA A 218 -14.43 12.63 -17.05
CA ALA A 218 -15.71 12.08 -17.46
C ALA A 218 -16.55 13.10 -18.25
N SER A 219 -16.30 14.41 -18.08
CA SER A 219 -16.99 15.47 -18.80
C SER A 219 -16.58 15.62 -20.28
N ARG A 220 -15.44 15.03 -20.70
CA ARG A 220 -14.97 15.05 -22.09
C ARG A 220 -15.34 13.81 -22.90
N VAL A 221 -15.72 12.71 -22.23
CA VAL A 221 -16.06 11.44 -22.90
C VAL A 221 -17.28 11.61 -23.84
N GLY A 222 -18.16 12.58 -23.58
CA GLY A 222 -19.32 12.88 -24.44
C GLY A 222 -19.15 14.03 -25.44
N LYS A 223 -18.04 14.78 -25.44
CA LYS A 223 -17.90 15.99 -26.29
C LYS A 223 -17.09 15.78 -27.57
N VAL A 224 -16.34 14.70 -27.69
CA VAL A 224 -15.46 14.47 -28.86
C VAL A 224 -16.25 14.05 -30.11
N ASP A 225 -17.43 13.45 -29.97
CA ASP A 225 -18.23 13.01 -31.14
C ASP A 225 -18.98 14.14 -31.86
N ASN A 226 -19.36 15.22 -31.18
CA ASN A 226 -20.14 16.29 -31.83
C ASN A 226 -19.27 17.37 -32.49
N SER A 227 -18.02 17.57 -32.07
CA SER A 227 -17.15 18.58 -32.72
C SER A 227 -16.57 18.13 -34.06
N ALA A 228 -16.49 16.81 -34.30
CA ALA A 228 -16.01 16.26 -35.57
C ALA A 228 -17.10 16.27 -36.66
N ARG A 229 -18.38 16.23 -36.29
CA ARG A 229 -19.51 16.20 -37.23
C ARG A 229 -19.93 17.59 -37.74
N VAL A 230 -19.57 18.67 -37.02
CA VAL A 230 -19.90 20.05 -37.40
C VAL A 230 -18.85 20.68 -38.34
N LYS A 231 -17.64 20.10 -38.44
CA LYS A 231 -16.56 20.66 -39.27
C LYS A 231 -16.41 20.04 -40.67
N SER A 232 -17.27 19.10 -41.09
CA SER A 232 -17.23 18.54 -42.45
C SER A 232 -18.20 19.20 -43.44
N GLN A 233 -18.84 20.30 -43.07
CA GLN A 233 -19.62 21.16 -43.97
C GLN A 233 -19.19 22.60 -43.76
N GLY A 234 -18.19 23.05 -44.51
CA GLY A 234 -17.79 24.45 -44.49
C GLY A 234 -16.38 24.68 -45.02
N ASN A 235 -16.34 25.06 -46.30
CA ASN A 235 -15.27 25.81 -46.98
C ASN A 235 -13.94 25.14 -47.33
N THR A 236 -13.82 24.90 -48.63
CA THR A 236 -12.66 25.19 -49.48
C THR A 236 -12.02 26.55 -49.16
N ASP A 237 -10.72 26.57 -48.90
CA ASP A 237 -9.71 27.44 -49.55
C ASP A 237 -8.39 27.42 -48.76
N GLY A 238 -7.27 27.39 -49.51
CA GLY A 238 -5.95 27.08 -48.98
C GLY A 238 -5.21 28.24 -48.31
N THR A 239 -4.12 27.91 -47.62
CA THR A 239 -2.77 28.52 -47.72
C THR A 239 -1.82 27.98 -46.63
N SER A 240 -0.55 27.84 -47.03
CA SER A 240 0.60 27.33 -46.26
C SER A 240 1.02 28.19 -45.05
N GLY A 241 1.66 27.58 -44.05
CA GLY A 241 2.36 28.34 -43.00
C GLY A 241 3.07 27.54 -41.90
N GLY A 242 4.34 27.19 -42.14
CA GLY A 242 5.50 27.21 -41.22
C GLY A 242 5.41 26.69 -39.78
N ASN A 243 6.09 25.55 -39.53
CA ASN A 243 6.49 25.04 -38.21
C ASN A 243 7.54 25.93 -37.52
N ASN A 244 7.33 26.31 -36.26
CA ASN A 244 8.43 26.54 -35.30
C ASN A 244 7.94 26.50 -33.83
N ALA A 245 8.02 25.33 -33.17
CA ALA A 245 7.73 25.19 -31.75
C ALA A 245 9.04 25.17 -30.93
N ARG A 246 9.36 26.31 -30.32
CA ARG A 246 10.50 26.48 -29.41
C ARG A 246 10.26 25.71 -28.10
N SER A 247 11.19 24.81 -27.78
CA SER A 247 11.30 24.10 -26.50
C SER A 247 11.40 25.08 -25.32
N THR A 248 10.34 25.19 -24.52
CA THR A 248 10.37 25.90 -23.24
C THR A 248 10.50 24.87 -22.11
N LYS A 249 11.61 24.93 -21.36
CA LYS A 249 11.83 24.10 -20.15
C LYS A 249 10.72 24.42 -19.13
N TYR A 250 10.11 23.36 -18.59
CA TYR A 250 8.99 23.44 -17.65
C TYR A 250 9.41 23.93 -16.26
N ASP A 251 8.69 24.93 -15.72
CA ASP A 251 8.82 25.44 -14.36
C ASP A 251 7.59 25.06 -13.51
N ALA A 252 7.81 24.14 -12.57
CA ALA A 252 6.79 23.62 -11.67
C ALA A 252 6.18 24.69 -10.75
N SER A 253 6.92 25.79 -10.47
CA SER A 253 6.45 26.86 -9.60
C SER A 253 5.39 27.72 -10.29
N SER A 254 5.58 28.02 -11.58
CA SER A 254 4.65 28.79 -12.41
C SER A 254 3.34 28.03 -12.65
N ALA A 255 3.39 26.72 -12.90
CA ALA A 255 2.19 25.88 -13.03
C ALA A 255 1.35 25.84 -11.74
N ARG A 256 2.01 25.90 -10.56
CA ARG A 256 1.35 25.95 -9.25
C ARG A 256 0.66 27.29 -8.99
N LYS A 257 1.26 28.41 -9.41
CA LYS A 257 0.64 29.74 -9.36
C LYS A 257 -0.59 29.81 -10.26
N LEU A 258 -0.52 29.26 -11.47
CA LEU A 258 -1.64 29.24 -12.40
C LEU A 258 -2.84 28.47 -11.83
N ARG A 259 -2.60 27.33 -11.16
CA ARG A 259 -3.65 26.57 -10.45
C ARG A 259 -4.30 27.35 -9.31
N LYS A 260 -3.52 28.07 -8.50
CA LYS A 260 -4.07 28.93 -7.44
C LYS A 260 -4.94 30.03 -8.05
N LYS A 261 -4.49 30.64 -9.14
CA LYS A 261 -5.19 31.74 -9.84
C LYS A 261 -6.52 31.30 -10.45
N ILE A 262 -6.58 30.09 -11.02
CA ILE A 262 -7.82 29.49 -11.54
C ILE A 262 -8.78 29.19 -10.38
N LYS A 263 -8.27 28.68 -9.26
CA LYS A 263 -9.09 28.35 -8.09
C LYS A 263 -9.65 29.60 -7.38
N SER A 264 -8.94 30.74 -7.46
CA SER A 264 -9.38 32.02 -6.89
C SER A 264 -10.17 32.89 -7.87
N GLY A 265 -10.28 32.50 -9.14
CA GLY A 265 -10.96 33.27 -10.19
C GLY A 265 -12.40 32.81 -10.48
N GLY A 266 -12.87 31.78 -9.79
CA GLY A 266 -14.22 31.20 -9.96
C GLY A 266 -15.25 31.66 -8.93
N GLU A 267 -14.91 32.64 -8.06
CA GLU A 267 -15.82 33.25 -7.08
C GLU A 267 -16.11 34.71 -7.46
N ARG A 268 -16.73 34.91 -8.63
CA ARG A 268 -17.43 36.16 -8.95
C ARG A 268 -18.75 35.84 -9.65
#